data_AF-A0AB36FKS0-F1
#
_entry.id   AF-A0AB36FKS0-F1
#
_cell.length_a   1.000
_cell.length_b   1.000
_cell.length_c   1.000
_cell.angle_alpha   90.00
_cell.angle_beta   90.00
_cell.angle_gamma   90.00
#
_symmetry.space_group_name_H-M   'P 1'
#
loop_
_entity.id
_entity.type
_entity.pdbx_description
1 polymer ?
#
loop_
_entity_poly.entity_id
_entity_poly.type
_entity_poly.pdbx_seq_one_letter_code
_entity_poly.pdbx_strand_id
1 'polypeptide(L)' 'MSVPAMPIGSPGMEVDERFQPYLVLQLNVDGSVTTFAEVNTYEEQF' A
#
# COMPACT_ATOMS: atom_id res chain seq x y z
N MET A 1 17.21 14.01 -16.60
CA MET A 1 16.69 12.67 -16.29
C MET A 1 16.52 12.60 -14.78
N SER A 2 15.34 12.94 -14.26
CA SER A 2 15.04 12.85 -12.83
C SER A 2 14.29 11.54 -12.62
N VAL A 3 14.86 10.62 -11.85
CA VAL A 3 14.15 9.44 -11.35
C VAL A 3 13.76 9.81 -9.91
N PRO A 4 12.52 10.26 -9.66
CA PRO A 4 12.07 10.51 -8.31
C PRO A 4 11.91 9.14 -7.63
N ALA A 5 12.53 9.01 -6.47
CA ALA A 5 12.50 7.85 -5.59
C ALA A 5 11.21 7.02 -5.70
N MET A 6 11.33 5.78 -6.20
CA MET A 6 10.27 4.78 -6.08
C MET A 6 10.18 4.37 -4.60
N PRO A 7 9.01 4.50 -3.93
CA PRO A 7 8.82 3.90 -2.62
C PRO A 7 8.82 2.37 -2.79
N ILE A 8 9.74 1.71 -2.09
CA ILE A 8 9.73 0.25 -1.89
C ILE A 8 8.44 -0.09 -1.12
N GLY A 9 7.63 -1.01 -1.66
CA GLY A 9 6.38 -1.45 -1.02
C GLY A 9 5.22 -1.82 -1.97
N SER A 10 5.40 -1.76 -3.30
CA SER A 10 4.40 -2.24 -4.25
C SER A 10 4.34 -3.77 -4.29
N PRO A 11 3.17 -4.39 -4.55
CA PRO A 11 3.03 -5.85 -4.66
C PRO A 11 4.06 -6.43 -5.65
N GLY A 12 4.90 -7.36 -5.20
CA GLY A 12 6.03 -7.92 -5.97
C GLY A 12 7.41 -7.36 -5.62
N MET A 13 7.51 -6.42 -4.67
CA MET A 13 8.77 -5.98 -4.05
C MET A 13 8.91 -6.61 -2.65
N GLU A 14 8.93 -7.94 -2.58
CA GLU A 14 9.23 -8.68 -1.34
C GLU A 14 10.73 -8.54 -1.04
N VAL A 15 11.14 -7.39 -0.48
CA VAL A 15 12.47 -7.20 0.08
C VAL A 15 12.40 -7.57 1.56
N ASP A 16 12.82 -8.80 1.86
CA ASP A 16 13.17 -9.31 3.19
C ASP A 16 12.12 -9.11 4.30
N GLU A 17 11.13 -10.01 4.41
CA GLU A 17 10.36 -10.32 5.64
C GLU A 17 9.76 -9.13 6.44
N ARG A 18 9.80 -7.92 5.87
CA ARG A 18 9.45 -6.65 6.49
C ARG A 18 8.16 -6.17 5.87
N PHE A 19 7.08 -6.79 6.34
CA PHE A 19 5.75 -6.28 6.11
C PHE A 19 5.67 -4.85 6.67
N GLN A 20 5.38 -3.88 5.80
CA GLN A 20 5.08 -2.51 6.22
C GLN A 20 3.56 -2.35 6.22
N PRO A 21 2.97 -1.90 7.33
CA PRO A 21 1.54 -1.69 7.40
C PRO A 21 1.11 -0.65 6.36
N TYR A 22 0.02 -0.93 5.66
CA TYR A 22 -0.52 -0.05 4.61
C TYR A 22 -2.03 0.06 4.69
N LEU A 23 -2.53 1.19 4.18
CA LEU A 23 -3.96 1.47 4.10
C LEU A 23 -4.45 1.17 2.68
N VAL A 24 -5.50 0.37 2.57
CA VAL A 24 -6.26 0.25 1.34
C VAL A 24 -7.25 1.41 1.31
N LEU A 25 -7.09 2.29 0.32
CA LEU A 25 -7.93 3.45 0.14
C LEU A 25 -8.92 3.21 -1.00
N GLN A 26 -10.20 3.42 -0.74
CA GLN A 26 -11.24 3.44 -1.75
C GLN A 26 -11.38 4.85 -2.31
N LEU A 27 -11.31 4.96 -3.64
CA LEU A 27 -11.64 6.18 -4.36
C LEU A 27 -13.14 6.16 -4.69
N ASN A 28 -13.87 7.12 -4.16
CA ASN A 28 -15.29 7.29 -4.45
C ASN A 28 -15.48 8.07 -5.75
N VAL A 29 -16.67 7.95 -6.34
CA VAL A 29 -17.02 8.57 -7.64
C VAL A 29 -16.97 10.10 -7.58
N ASP A 30 -17.17 10.67 -6.39
CA ASP A 30 -17.06 12.11 -6.12
C ASP A 30 -15.60 12.59 -5.97
N GLY A 31 -14.63 11.69 -6.11
CA GLY A 31 -13.20 11.97 -5.95
C GLY A 31 -12.74 12.01 -4.50
N SER A 32 -13.63 11.74 -3.53
CA SER A 32 -13.24 11.58 -2.13
C SER A 32 -12.51 10.25 -1.93
N VAL A 33 -11.60 10.23 -0.96
CA VAL A 33 -10.84 9.03 -0.60
C VAL A 33 -11.26 8.60 0.79
N THR A 34 -11.64 7.34 0.93
CA THR A 34 -12.05 6.75 2.22
C THR A 34 -11.22 5.50 2.51
N THR A 35 -10.84 5.30 3.77
CA THR A 35 -10.14 4.09 4.20
C THR A 35 -11.06 2.88 4.05
N PHE A 36 -10.65 1.90 3.25
CA PHE A 36 -11.38 0.66 3.00
C PHE A 36 -10.95 -0.45 3.95
N ALA A 37 -9.63 -0.62 4.11
CA ALA A 37 -9.06 -1.59 5.03
C ALA A 37 -7.68 -1.10 5.51
N GLU A 38 -7.31 -1.48 6.72
CA GLU A 38 -5.97 -1.26 7.26
C GLU A 38 -5.30 -2.62 7.35
N VAL A 39 -4.21 -2.81 6.62
CA VAL A 39 -3.45 -4.07 6.64
C VAL A 39 -2.24 -3.83 7.51
N ASN A 40 -2.33 -4.27 8.77
CA ASN A 40 -1.32 -4.05 9.79
C ASN A 40 -0.34 -5.22 9.90
N THR A 41 -0.74 -6.40 9.42
CA THR A 41 0.07 -7.61 9.43
C THR A 41 0.01 -8.33 8.08
N TYR A 42 1.03 -9.13 7.76
CA TYR A 42 1.09 -9.88 6.49
C TYR A 42 -0.07 -10.86 6.33
N GLU A 43 -0.60 -11.40 7.43
CA GLU A 43 -1.70 -12.36 7.43
C GLU A 43 -3.04 -11.71 7.01
N GLU A 44 -3.21 -10.41 7.26
CA GLU A 44 -4.41 -9.65 6.89
C GLU A 44 -4.52 -9.35 5.38
N GLN A 45 -3.48 -9.67 4.60
CA GLN A 45 -3.46 -9.49 3.15
C GLN A 45 -4.15 -10.64 2.38
N PHE A 46 -4.39 -11.79 3.02
CA PHE A 46 -4.95 -13.01 2.40
C PHE A 46 -6.40 -13.26 2.86
#